data_AF-A0A0E0FTJ9-F1
#
_entry.id   AF-A0A0E0FTJ9-F1
#
_cell.length_a   1.000
_cell.length_b   1.000
_cell.length_c   1.000
_cell.angle_alpha   90.00
_cell.angle_beta   90.00
_cell.angle_gamma   90.00
#
_symmetry.space_group_name_H-M   'P 1'
#
loop_
_entity.id
_entity.type
_entity.pdbx_description
1 polymer ?
#
loop_
_entity_poly.entity_id
_entity_poly.type
_entity_poly.pdbx_seq_one_letter_code
_entity_poly.pdbx_strand_id
1 'polypeptide(L)'
;MQGIFACGSISSPHGSCFRPACLAVDDLRLFYKINSITCGAYSWRWCVKKLHMRTNRRQMGTTVRTNAKWLFGGDDRSSSNARLERSESANEDILIFYFQLDLQTRIQYALNIEQFDVAKQLREKLTEIETEIIRQREAKRGSSKTEAEDKAINLLRVRADLQKAVDSENYALAAALRDEIAKLETESLAVSAKALAYQNVEYAFRLGQKVRHKVHGYRAVICGMDPVCCESKSWMETANVENLSKGPNQPFYQVLVDVYADPELLVAYVAEENLAEAEISEKGRFDHPYIEFLFFGEDTAGDFIPIKQLREKYDQPRYEASGDEDDDDGSTDS
;
A
#
# COMPACT_ATOMS: atom_id res chain seq x y z
N MET A 1 -52.52 -10.12 42.46
CA MET A 1 -51.96 -11.48 42.60
C MET A 1 -50.47 -11.36 42.29
N GLN A 2 -49.57 -10.98 43.20
CA GLN A 2 -49.08 -11.68 44.41
C GLN A 2 -48.72 -13.16 44.16
N GLY A 3 -47.48 -13.52 44.48
CA GLY A 3 -46.94 -14.88 44.50
C GLY A 3 -45.49 -14.92 43.98
N ILE A 4 -44.48 -14.54 44.75
CA ILE A 4 -43.70 -15.38 45.70
C ILE A 4 -42.98 -16.53 44.97
N PHE A 5 -41.64 -16.49 44.95
CA PHE A 5 -40.85 -17.72 45.03
C PHE A 5 -39.71 -17.53 46.04
N ALA A 6 -39.74 -18.40 47.04
CA ALA A 6 -38.86 -18.43 48.19
C ALA A 6 -37.54 -19.14 47.87
N CYS A 7 -36.55 -18.75 48.66
CA CYS A 7 -35.15 -19.17 48.63
C CYS A 7 -34.96 -20.63 49.08
N GLY A 8 -33.94 -21.29 48.52
CA GLY A 8 -33.26 -22.43 49.12
C GLY A 8 -31.76 -22.17 49.10
N SER A 9 -31.20 -21.68 50.20
CA SER A 9 -29.76 -21.54 50.42
C SER A 9 -29.23 -22.79 51.10
N ILE A 10 -28.12 -23.36 50.62
CA ILE A 10 -27.22 -24.18 51.43
C ILE A 10 -25.89 -23.43 51.56
N SER A 11 -25.43 -23.40 52.80
CA SER A 11 -24.36 -22.61 53.41
C SER A 11 -22.95 -22.95 52.95
N SER A 12 -22.09 -21.91 52.97
CA SER A 12 -20.61 -21.94 52.90
C SER A 12 -19.96 -22.67 54.10
N PRO A 13 -18.62 -22.82 54.11
CA PRO A 13 -17.85 -21.83 54.88
C PRO A 13 -16.47 -21.46 54.31
N HIS A 14 -15.93 -20.40 54.93
CA HIS A 14 -14.60 -19.79 54.84
C HIS A 14 -14.49 -18.55 53.95
N GLY A 15 -14.45 -17.42 54.66
CA GLY A 15 -14.46 -16.08 54.11
C GLY A 15 -13.12 -15.38 54.19
N SER A 16 -13.11 -14.18 53.61
CA SER A 16 -12.40 -13.01 54.11
C SER A 16 -13.02 -11.78 53.44
N CYS A 17 -13.01 -10.68 54.16
CA CYS A 17 -13.79 -9.48 53.93
C CYS A 17 -12.99 -8.49 53.07
N PHE A 18 -13.55 -8.00 51.96
CA PHE A 18 -13.06 -6.77 51.31
C PHE A 18 -14.22 -5.92 50.76
N ARG A 19 -14.12 -4.62 51.02
CA ARG A 19 -15.06 -3.56 50.61
C ARG A 19 -15.12 -3.40 49.08
N PRO A 20 -16.27 -3.04 48.48
CA PRO A 20 -16.31 -2.68 47.07
C PRO A 20 -15.81 -1.23 46.88
N ALA A 21 -14.69 -1.07 46.18
CA ALA A 21 -14.31 0.19 45.57
C ALA A 21 -14.71 0.14 44.09
N CYS A 22 -15.61 1.03 43.68
CA CYS A 22 -15.94 1.22 42.28
C CYS A 22 -14.78 1.94 41.60
N LEU A 23 -14.14 1.28 40.63
CA LEU A 23 -13.34 1.94 39.59
C LEU A 23 -13.87 1.44 38.24
N ALA A 24 -14.50 2.34 37.51
CA ALA A 24 -14.87 2.14 36.13
C ALA A 24 -13.60 2.19 35.27
N VAL A 25 -13.34 1.13 34.51
CA VAL A 25 -12.38 1.12 33.41
C VAL A 25 -13.06 0.40 32.26
N ASP A 26 -13.43 1.16 31.23
CA ASP A 26 -13.83 0.65 29.92
C ASP A 26 -12.60 0.02 29.25
N ASP A 27 -12.65 -1.29 28.97
CA ASP A 27 -11.61 -1.98 28.21
C ASP A 27 -12.22 -3.15 27.43
N LEU A 28 -12.69 -2.89 26.21
CA LEU A 28 -13.11 -3.92 25.25
C LEU A 28 -11.86 -4.44 24.51
N ARG A 29 -11.18 -5.42 25.11
CA ARG A 29 -10.19 -6.27 24.42
C ARG A 29 -10.89 -7.36 23.61
N LEU A 30 -10.87 -7.26 22.29
CA LEU A 30 -11.21 -8.37 21.39
C LEU A 30 -9.97 -9.24 21.19
N PHE A 31 -9.92 -10.38 21.89
CA PHE A 31 -9.00 -11.47 21.59
C PHE A 31 -9.54 -12.27 20.40
N TYR A 32 -8.88 -12.19 19.24
CA TYR A 32 -9.04 -13.21 18.20
C TYR A 32 -8.06 -14.34 18.49
N LYS A 33 -8.61 -15.45 19.00
CA LYS A 33 -7.90 -16.71 19.16
C LYS A 33 -8.14 -17.52 17.89
N ILE A 34 -7.14 -17.59 17.01
CA ILE A 34 -7.17 -18.45 15.82
C ILE A 34 -6.85 -19.86 16.29
N ASN A 35 -7.88 -20.71 16.39
CA ASN A 35 -7.68 -22.16 16.53
C ASN A 35 -7.59 -22.77 15.13
N SER A 36 -6.51 -23.51 14.87
CA SER A 36 -6.37 -24.39 13.72
C SER A 36 -7.31 -25.59 13.86
N ILE A 37 -8.33 -25.74 13.03
CA ILE A 37 -9.08 -27.00 12.94
C ILE A 37 -9.43 -27.35 11.49
N THR A 38 -9.01 -28.55 11.15
CA THR A 38 -9.33 -29.42 10.01
C THR A 38 -10.84 -29.62 9.77
N CYS A 39 -11.21 -29.60 8.48
CA CYS A 39 -12.27 -30.37 7.81
C CYS A 39 -13.60 -30.66 8.54
N GLY A 40 -14.71 -30.14 8.01
CA GLY A 40 -16.06 -30.63 8.32
C GLY A 40 -17.17 -29.65 7.92
N ALA A 41 -18.11 -30.11 7.10
CA ALA A 41 -19.18 -29.34 6.48
C ALA A 41 -20.26 -28.79 7.45
N TYR A 42 -21.11 -27.92 6.88
CA TYR A 42 -22.52 -27.61 7.18
C TYR A 42 -22.88 -26.18 7.66
N SER A 43 -23.57 -25.47 6.75
CA SER A 43 -24.76 -24.60 6.93
C SER A 43 -24.68 -23.39 7.87
N TRP A 44 -24.63 -22.18 7.28
CA TRP A 44 -24.81 -20.91 7.98
C TRP A 44 -26.20 -20.31 7.71
N ARG A 45 -27.03 -20.21 8.75
CA ARG A 45 -28.19 -19.29 8.78
C ARG A 45 -27.70 -17.94 9.32
N TRP A 46 -27.93 -16.87 8.58
CA TRP A 46 -27.62 -15.51 9.03
C TRP A 46 -28.83 -14.87 9.71
N CYS A 47 -28.61 -14.31 10.91
CA CYS A 47 -29.57 -13.50 11.63
C CYS A 47 -29.07 -12.04 11.64
N VAL A 48 -29.85 -11.15 11.06
CA VAL A 48 -29.54 -9.73 10.88
C VAL A 48 -29.81 -8.97 12.19
N LYS A 49 -28.82 -8.25 12.72
CA LYS A 49 -29.06 -7.17 13.69
C LYS A 49 -28.53 -5.85 13.15
N LYS A 50 -29.46 -4.92 12.89
CA LYS A 50 -29.23 -3.52 12.50
C LYS A 50 -28.40 -2.78 13.56
N LEU A 51 -27.37 -2.07 13.12
CA LEU A 51 -26.67 -1.07 13.93
C LEU A 51 -27.22 0.32 13.57
N HIS A 52 -27.75 1.05 14.56
CA HIS A 52 -28.05 2.48 14.43
C HIS A 52 -26.81 3.28 14.85
N MET A 53 -26.36 4.19 13.99
CA MET A 53 -25.28 5.14 14.30
C MET A 53 -25.88 6.52 14.51
N ARG A 54 -25.74 7.04 15.73
CA ARG A 54 -26.10 8.41 16.11
C ARG A 54 -24.86 9.27 15.95
N THR A 55 -24.85 10.16 14.97
CA THR A 55 -23.75 11.11 14.74
C THR A 55 -23.76 12.20 15.79
N ASN A 56 -22.65 12.37 16.51
CA ASN A 56 -22.40 13.62 17.23
C ASN A 56 -21.08 14.22 16.75
N ARG A 57 -21.18 15.44 16.23
CA ARG A 57 -20.13 16.21 15.59
C ARG A 57 -19.27 16.86 16.67
N ARG A 58 -18.06 16.33 16.93
CA ARG A 58 -16.97 17.08 17.55
C ARG A 58 -15.64 16.74 16.88
N GLN A 59 -15.04 17.80 16.39
CA GLN A 59 -13.76 17.87 15.72
C GLN A 59 -12.66 17.59 16.77
N MET A 60 -11.87 16.54 16.56
CA MET A 60 -10.69 16.28 17.37
C MET A 60 -9.66 15.57 16.48
N GLY A 61 -8.68 16.33 16.01
CA GLY A 61 -7.51 15.79 15.34
C GLY A 61 -6.77 14.88 16.32
N THR A 62 -6.71 13.60 15.98
CA THR A 62 -5.88 12.62 16.68
C THR A 62 -5.22 11.76 15.62
N THR A 63 -3.93 12.00 15.40
CA THR A 63 -3.04 11.04 14.74
C THR A 63 -2.98 9.82 15.64
N VAL A 64 -3.77 8.79 15.31
CA VAL A 64 -3.74 7.51 16.02
C VAL A 64 -2.52 6.75 15.51
N ARG A 65 -1.39 6.86 16.21
CA ARG A 65 -0.26 5.93 16.03
C ARG A 65 -0.64 4.59 16.64
N THR A 66 -0.99 3.62 15.80
CA THR A 66 -1.14 2.23 16.21
C THR A 66 0.24 1.58 16.30
N ASN A 67 0.76 1.45 17.52
CA ASN A 67 2.02 0.76 17.77
C ASN A 67 1.71 -0.65 18.28
N ALA A 68 1.51 -1.60 17.36
CA ALA A 68 1.39 -3.01 17.70
C ALA A 68 2.79 -3.62 17.75
N LYS A 69 3.29 -3.93 18.96
CA LYS A 69 4.51 -4.74 19.15
C LYS A 69 4.11 -6.19 19.36
N TRP A 70 4.63 -7.08 18.53
CA TRP A 70 4.47 -8.53 18.65
C TRP A 70 5.55 -9.12 19.57
N LEU A 71 5.16 -10.04 20.45
CA LEU A 71 6.02 -10.66 21.45
C LEU A 71 6.51 -12.05 20.98
N PHE A 72 7.34 -12.09 19.93
CA PHE A 72 8.14 -13.28 19.63
C PHE A 72 9.55 -12.83 19.26
N GLY A 73 10.46 -12.96 20.23
CA GLY A 73 11.89 -12.71 20.03
C GLY A 73 12.52 -13.83 19.21
N GLY A 74 13.15 -13.44 18.11
CA GLY A 74 14.09 -14.22 17.31
C GLY A 74 15.44 -13.49 17.27
N ASP A 75 16.50 -14.26 17.10
CA ASP A 75 17.89 -13.96 17.44
C ASP A 75 18.49 -12.66 16.85
N ASP A 76 19.25 -11.96 17.68
CA ASP A 76 19.70 -10.58 17.54
C ASP A 76 21.01 -10.48 16.73
N ARG A 77 20.94 -10.75 15.41
CA ARG A 77 22.09 -10.59 14.47
C ARG A 77 21.70 -10.02 13.10
N SER A 78 21.13 -8.80 13.08
CA SER A 78 21.36 -7.79 12.02
C SER A 78 20.70 -6.47 12.47
N SER A 79 21.48 -5.51 12.98
CA SER A 79 20.93 -4.35 13.69
C SER A 79 20.25 -3.34 12.76
N SER A 80 18.95 -3.14 12.99
CA SER A 80 18.23 -1.86 13.10
C SER A 80 18.10 -0.87 11.92
N ASN A 81 18.59 -1.17 10.71
CA ASN A 81 18.44 -0.24 9.56
C ASN A 81 17.33 -0.61 8.57
N ALA A 82 16.93 -1.88 8.47
CA ALA A 82 15.84 -2.30 7.56
C ALA A 82 14.51 -1.60 7.88
N ARG A 83 14.29 -1.23 9.14
CA ARG A 83 13.10 -0.48 9.59
C ARG A 83 13.03 0.93 9.02
N LEU A 84 14.15 1.49 8.55
CA LEU A 84 14.17 2.80 7.90
C LEU A 84 13.47 2.74 6.53
N GLU A 85 13.44 1.56 5.90
CA GLU A 85 12.73 1.32 4.64
C GLU A 85 11.23 1.04 4.84
N ARG A 86 10.76 1.02 6.09
CA ARG A 86 9.33 0.94 6.40
C ARG A 86 8.64 2.18 5.86
N SER A 87 7.69 1.97 4.96
CA SER A 87 6.88 3.04 4.40
C SER A 87 5.44 2.91 4.87
N GLU A 88 4.98 3.90 5.65
CA GLU A 88 3.57 4.01 6.03
C GLU A 88 2.70 4.35 4.82
N SER A 89 3.19 5.16 3.86
CA SER A 89 2.42 5.52 2.67
C SER A 89 2.20 4.31 1.75
N ALA A 90 3.21 3.45 1.56
CA ALA A 90 3.06 2.22 0.76
C ALA A 90 2.06 1.27 1.43
N ASN A 91 2.12 1.15 2.76
CA ASN A 91 1.16 0.36 3.52
C ASN A 91 -0.27 0.92 3.39
N GLU A 92 -0.44 2.23 3.50
CA GLU A 92 -1.72 2.91 3.25
C GLU A 92 -2.23 2.67 1.83
N ASP A 93 -1.37 2.76 0.82
CA ASP A 93 -1.73 2.52 -0.59
C ASP A 93 -2.24 1.09 -0.83
N ILE A 94 -1.64 0.10 -0.17
CA ILE A 94 -2.10 -1.30 -0.22
C ILE A 94 -3.46 -1.44 0.47
N LEU A 95 -3.64 -0.83 1.65
CA LEU A 95 -4.90 -0.87 2.39
C LEU A 95 -6.03 -0.18 1.65
N ILE A 96 -5.76 0.99 1.06
CA ILE A 96 -6.73 1.72 0.23
C ILE A 96 -7.15 0.86 -0.96
N PHE A 97 -6.18 0.23 -1.64
CA PHE A 97 -6.46 -0.69 -2.74
C PHE A 97 -7.35 -1.86 -2.29
N TYR A 98 -7.05 -2.47 -1.14
CA TYR A 98 -7.89 -3.52 -0.57
C TYR A 98 -9.33 -3.06 -0.33
N PHE A 99 -9.53 -1.88 0.26
CA PHE A 99 -10.88 -1.34 0.50
C PHE A 99 -11.64 -1.08 -0.80
N GLN A 100 -10.95 -0.61 -1.85
CA GLN A 100 -11.57 -0.45 -3.18
C GLN A 100 -12.05 -1.79 -3.74
N LEU A 101 -11.23 -2.85 -3.64
CA LEU A 101 -11.59 -4.20 -4.08
C LEU A 101 -12.78 -4.77 -3.28
N ASP A 102 -12.78 -4.60 -1.96
CA ASP A 102 -13.88 -5.06 -1.09
C ASP A 102 -15.19 -4.33 -1.43
N LEU A 103 -15.16 -3.01 -1.64
CA LEU A 103 -16.33 -2.25 -2.06
C LEU A 103 -16.85 -2.70 -3.44
N GLN A 104 -15.97 -2.88 -4.41
CA GLN A 104 -16.35 -3.36 -5.75
C GLN A 104 -16.98 -4.75 -5.68
N THR A 105 -16.42 -5.65 -4.87
CA THR A 105 -16.95 -7.00 -4.66
C THR A 105 -18.34 -6.95 -4.03
N ARG A 106 -18.55 -6.10 -3.01
CA ARG A 106 -19.86 -5.91 -2.36
C ARG A 106 -20.89 -5.28 -3.31
N ILE A 107 -20.47 -4.35 -4.17
CA ILE A 107 -21.33 -3.78 -5.21
C ILE A 107 -21.78 -4.89 -6.16
N GLN A 108 -20.85 -5.70 -6.67
CA GLN A 108 -21.19 -6.80 -7.57
C GLN A 108 -22.14 -7.80 -6.91
N TYR A 109 -21.88 -8.17 -5.65
CA TYR A 109 -22.76 -9.05 -4.88
C TYR A 109 -24.17 -8.45 -4.69
N ALA A 110 -24.27 -7.16 -4.34
CA ALA A 110 -25.56 -6.48 -4.18
C ALA A 110 -26.34 -6.42 -5.50
N LEU A 111 -25.66 -6.20 -6.63
CA LEU A 111 -26.28 -6.26 -7.96
C LEU A 111 -26.79 -7.66 -8.30
N ASN A 112 -26.01 -8.70 -7.98
CA ASN A 112 -26.41 -10.09 -8.21
C ASN A 112 -27.65 -10.51 -7.39
N ILE A 113 -27.93 -9.84 -6.27
CA ILE A 113 -29.10 -10.07 -5.40
C ILE A 113 -30.18 -9.00 -5.64
N GLU A 114 -30.04 -8.16 -6.67
CA GLU A 114 -31.00 -7.12 -7.05
C GLU A 114 -31.26 -6.07 -5.94
N GLN A 115 -30.31 -5.89 -5.01
CA GLN A 115 -30.34 -4.84 -4.00
C GLN A 115 -29.75 -3.53 -4.54
N PHE A 116 -30.46 -2.91 -5.48
CA PHE A 116 -29.97 -1.74 -6.21
C PHE A 116 -29.73 -0.51 -5.33
N ASP A 117 -30.53 -0.30 -4.28
CA ASP A 117 -30.34 0.83 -3.35
C ASP A 117 -29.02 0.71 -2.58
N VAL A 118 -28.68 -0.51 -2.13
CA VAL A 118 -27.42 -0.79 -1.43
C VAL A 118 -26.25 -0.63 -2.40
N ALA A 119 -26.37 -1.18 -3.61
CA ALA A 119 -25.36 -1.03 -4.66
C ALA A 119 -25.10 0.45 -5.00
N LYS A 120 -26.16 1.28 -5.05
CA LYS A 120 -26.05 2.73 -5.28
C LYS A 120 -25.28 3.42 -4.15
N GLN A 121 -25.62 3.15 -2.88
CA GLN A 121 -24.91 3.72 -1.73
C GLN A 121 -23.43 3.33 -1.69
N LEU A 122 -23.11 2.08 -2.04
CA LEU A 122 -21.72 1.61 -2.10
C LEU A 122 -20.95 2.27 -3.24
N ARG A 123 -21.58 2.49 -4.41
CA ARG A 123 -20.98 3.24 -5.52
C ARG A 123 -20.70 4.70 -5.14
N GLU A 124 -21.64 5.37 -4.47
CA GLU A 124 -21.44 6.74 -3.97
C GLU A 124 -20.23 6.82 -3.04
N LYS A 125 -20.10 5.88 -2.09
CA LYS A 125 -18.92 5.79 -1.21
C LYS A 125 -17.63 5.54 -1.97
N LEU A 126 -17.65 4.65 -2.97
CA LEU A 126 -16.48 4.38 -3.81
C LEU A 126 -16.03 5.65 -4.53
N THR A 127 -16.98 6.40 -5.11
CA THR A 127 -16.66 7.66 -5.80
C THR A 127 -16.12 8.73 -4.83
N GLU A 128 -16.67 8.83 -3.61
CA GLU A 128 -16.17 9.75 -2.58
C GLU A 128 -14.71 9.42 -2.23
N ILE A 129 -14.42 8.14 -1.98
CA ILE A 129 -13.07 7.65 -1.67
C ILE A 129 -12.11 7.94 -2.85
N GLU A 130 -12.51 7.65 -4.08
CA GLU A 130 -11.70 7.91 -5.27
C GLU A 130 -11.36 9.40 -5.42
N THR A 131 -12.34 10.28 -5.21
CA THR A 131 -12.09 11.73 -5.27
C THR A 131 -11.14 12.21 -4.18
N GLU A 132 -11.25 11.65 -2.97
CA GLU A 132 -10.35 12.00 -1.86
C GLU A 132 -8.93 11.48 -2.10
N ILE A 133 -8.77 10.27 -2.66
CA ILE A 133 -7.46 9.73 -3.04
C ILE A 133 -6.80 10.62 -4.08
N ILE A 134 -7.55 11.04 -5.11
CA ILE A 134 -7.03 11.95 -6.14
C ILE A 134 -6.58 13.26 -5.49
N ARG A 135 -7.41 13.86 -4.64
CA ARG A 135 -7.08 15.09 -3.90
C ARG A 135 -5.81 14.96 -3.07
N GLN A 136 -5.63 13.85 -2.36
CA GLN A 136 -4.44 13.59 -1.54
C GLN A 136 -3.20 13.34 -2.40
N ARG A 137 -3.33 12.61 -3.51
CA ARG A 137 -2.24 12.38 -4.46
C ARG A 137 -1.79 13.68 -5.11
N GLU A 138 -2.71 14.53 -5.51
CA GLU A 138 -2.41 15.86 -6.06
C GLU A 138 -1.72 16.75 -5.02
N ALA A 139 -2.16 16.73 -3.77
CA ALA A 139 -1.52 17.46 -2.68
C ALA A 139 -0.08 16.95 -2.38
N LYS A 140 0.16 15.64 -2.46
CA LYS A 140 1.48 15.03 -2.26
C LYS A 140 2.43 15.24 -3.45
N ARG A 141 1.94 15.05 -4.68
CA ARG A 141 2.77 14.98 -5.90
C ARG A 141 2.89 16.33 -6.63
N GLY A 142 1.94 17.24 -6.44
CA GLY A 142 1.66 18.29 -7.43
C GLY A 142 1.11 17.64 -8.71
N SER A 143 0.18 18.30 -9.42
CA SER A 143 -0.34 17.72 -10.67
C SER A 143 0.75 17.76 -11.75
N SER A 144 1.58 16.71 -11.87
CA SER A 144 2.74 16.73 -12.77
C SER A 144 2.42 16.95 -14.25
N LYS A 145 1.22 16.52 -14.70
CA LYS A 145 0.76 16.75 -16.07
C LYS A 145 0.36 18.21 -16.29
N THR A 146 -0.44 18.76 -15.39
CA THR A 146 -0.86 20.18 -15.44
C THR A 146 0.34 21.09 -15.19
N GLU A 147 1.27 20.70 -14.33
CA GLU A 147 2.45 21.49 -13.98
C GLU A 147 3.42 21.65 -15.16
N ALA A 148 3.61 20.60 -15.97
CA ALA A 148 4.42 20.69 -17.19
C ALA A 148 3.78 21.65 -18.21
N GLU A 149 2.47 21.53 -18.40
CA GLU A 149 1.68 22.39 -19.28
C GLU A 149 1.69 23.85 -18.79
N ASP A 150 1.47 24.07 -17.48
CA ASP A 150 1.48 25.38 -16.84
C ASP A 150 2.86 26.05 -16.92
N LYS A 151 3.94 25.29 -16.70
CA LYS A 151 5.32 25.78 -16.85
C LYS A 151 5.61 26.18 -18.29
N ALA A 152 5.15 25.39 -19.27
CA ALA A 152 5.29 25.73 -20.68
C ALA A 152 4.50 26.99 -21.06
N ILE A 153 3.27 27.15 -20.56
CA ILE A 153 2.46 28.35 -20.76
C ILE A 153 3.12 29.57 -20.12
N ASN A 154 3.62 29.44 -18.89
CA ASN A 154 4.34 30.51 -18.19
C ASN A 154 5.60 30.91 -18.96
N LEU A 155 6.38 29.95 -19.45
CA LEU A 155 7.56 30.19 -20.28
C LEU A 155 7.22 31.01 -21.53
N LEU A 156 6.13 30.67 -22.24
CA LEU A 156 5.67 31.42 -23.41
C LEU A 156 5.27 32.85 -23.06
N ARG A 157 4.60 33.06 -21.93
CA ARG A 157 4.23 34.40 -21.45
C ARG A 157 5.46 35.26 -21.16
N VAL A 158 6.43 34.74 -20.39
CA VAL A 158 7.65 35.47 -20.04
C VAL A 158 8.47 35.80 -21.29
N ARG A 159 8.52 34.90 -22.28
CA ARG A 159 9.16 35.18 -23.58
C ARG A 159 8.48 36.31 -24.35
N ALA A 160 7.15 36.39 -24.32
CA ALA A 160 6.42 37.50 -24.93
C ALA A 160 6.67 38.84 -24.21
N ASP A 161 6.71 38.82 -22.87
CA ASP A 161 7.04 39.99 -22.06
C ASP A 161 8.48 40.47 -22.31
N LEU A 162 9.41 39.54 -22.54
CA LEU A 162 10.79 39.87 -22.91
C LEU A 162 10.85 40.59 -24.24
N GLN A 163 10.11 40.10 -25.25
CA GLN A 163 10.05 40.77 -26.55
C GLN A 163 9.53 42.19 -26.40
N LYS A 164 8.44 42.37 -25.63
CA LYS A 164 7.87 43.69 -25.34
C LYS A 164 8.84 44.61 -24.59
N ALA A 165 9.63 44.07 -23.65
CA ALA A 165 10.64 44.82 -22.92
C ALA A 165 11.73 45.36 -23.86
N VAL A 166 12.19 44.50 -24.79
CA VAL A 166 13.17 44.86 -25.82
C VAL A 166 12.62 45.92 -26.75
N ASP A 167 11.38 45.77 -27.23
CA ASP A 167 10.71 46.75 -28.11
C ASP A 167 10.52 48.11 -27.42
N SER A 168 10.36 48.12 -26.09
CA SER A 168 10.26 49.34 -25.27
C SER A 168 11.61 49.88 -24.78
N GLU A 169 12.73 49.32 -25.24
CA GLU A 169 14.10 49.67 -24.86
C GLU A 169 14.40 49.56 -23.34
N ASN A 170 13.60 48.79 -22.60
CA ASN A 170 13.80 48.58 -21.16
C ASN A 170 14.73 47.38 -20.90
N TYR A 171 16.02 47.61 -21.07
CA TYR A 171 17.03 46.54 -20.97
C TYR A 171 17.20 45.96 -19.57
N ALA A 172 16.92 46.74 -18.51
CA ALA A 172 16.99 46.25 -17.14
C ALA A 172 15.94 45.17 -16.88
N LEU A 173 14.71 45.41 -17.33
CA LEU A 173 13.62 44.44 -17.25
C LEU A 173 13.88 43.23 -18.16
N ALA A 174 14.40 43.45 -19.37
CA ALA A 174 14.76 42.37 -20.28
C ALA A 174 15.83 41.42 -19.70
N ALA A 175 16.81 41.94 -18.95
CA ALA A 175 17.81 41.12 -18.27
C ALA A 175 17.16 40.22 -17.19
N ALA A 176 16.31 40.80 -16.34
CA ALA A 176 15.59 40.03 -15.31
C ALA A 176 14.70 38.92 -15.91
N LEU A 177 13.99 39.22 -17.02
CA LEU A 177 13.18 38.23 -17.72
C LEU A 177 14.02 37.12 -18.36
N ARG A 178 15.24 37.41 -18.81
CA ARG A 178 16.17 36.36 -19.30
C ARG A 178 16.57 35.41 -18.16
N ASP A 179 16.88 35.94 -16.99
CA ASP A 179 17.23 35.12 -15.82
C ASP A 179 16.04 34.24 -15.40
N GLU A 180 14.82 34.79 -15.46
CA GLU A 180 13.59 34.05 -15.21
C GLU A 180 13.34 32.95 -16.25
N ILE A 181 13.56 33.24 -17.55
CA ILE A 181 13.48 32.23 -18.61
C ILE A 181 14.47 31.10 -18.35
N ALA A 182 15.73 31.41 -18.03
CA ALA A 182 16.74 30.39 -17.75
C ALA A 182 16.31 29.48 -16.58
N LYS A 183 15.76 30.08 -15.52
CA LYS A 183 15.20 29.32 -14.39
C LYS A 183 14.02 28.43 -14.83
N LEU A 184 13.03 28.98 -15.54
CA LEU A 184 11.87 28.22 -16.00
C LEU A 184 12.24 27.11 -16.99
N GLU A 185 13.24 27.32 -17.83
CA GLU A 185 13.78 26.29 -18.74
C GLU A 185 14.38 25.13 -17.95
N THR A 186 15.18 25.40 -16.91
CA THR A 186 15.72 24.33 -16.06
C THR A 186 14.62 23.54 -15.35
N GLU A 187 13.58 24.22 -14.84
CA GLU A 187 12.43 23.57 -14.21
C GLU A 187 11.58 22.76 -15.21
N SER A 188 11.37 23.30 -16.41
CA SER A 188 10.63 22.63 -17.49
C SER A 188 11.37 21.39 -17.98
N LEU A 189 12.68 21.47 -18.17
CA LEU A 189 13.52 20.33 -18.52
C LEU A 189 13.49 19.24 -17.44
N ALA A 190 13.55 19.62 -16.15
CA ALA A 190 13.45 18.67 -15.05
C ALA A 190 12.09 17.95 -15.03
N VAL A 191 10.99 18.69 -15.24
CA VAL A 191 9.64 18.10 -15.31
C VAL A 191 9.49 17.21 -16.53
N SER A 192 10.00 17.62 -17.69
CA SER A 192 9.97 16.83 -18.92
C SER A 192 10.80 15.55 -18.79
N ALA A 193 12.02 15.63 -18.23
CA ALA A 193 12.86 14.47 -17.95
C ALA A 193 12.16 13.49 -17.00
N LYS A 194 11.51 14.01 -15.94
CA LYS A 194 10.70 13.18 -15.04
C LYS A 194 9.55 12.50 -15.79
N ALA A 195 8.81 13.22 -16.63
CA ALA A 195 7.70 12.65 -17.41
C ALA A 195 8.17 11.56 -18.40
N LEU A 196 9.32 11.74 -19.04
CA LEU A 196 9.95 10.72 -19.89
C LEU A 196 10.37 9.49 -19.08
N ALA A 197 10.89 9.66 -17.87
CA ALA A 197 11.21 8.55 -16.98
C ALA A 197 9.96 7.74 -16.60
N TYR A 198 8.78 8.37 -16.47
CA TYR A 198 7.52 7.62 -16.25
C TYR A 198 7.09 6.80 -17.48
N GLN A 199 7.42 7.25 -18.69
CA GLN A 199 6.96 6.61 -19.93
C GLN A 199 7.85 5.44 -20.36
N ASN A 200 9.16 5.56 -20.18
CA ASN A 200 10.14 4.60 -20.69
C ASN A 200 10.85 3.83 -19.56
N VAL A 201 10.16 3.61 -18.45
CA VAL A 201 10.74 2.85 -17.34
C VAL A 201 10.84 1.37 -17.72
N GLU A 202 12.04 0.82 -17.59
CA GLU A 202 12.27 -0.62 -17.61
C GLU A 202 12.43 -1.08 -16.17
N TYR A 203 11.54 -1.98 -15.73
CA TYR A 203 11.61 -2.60 -14.41
C TYR A 203 12.46 -3.86 -14.47
N ALA A 204 13.48 -3.96 -13.61
CA ALA A 204 14.27 -5.18 -13.50
C ALA A 204 13.48 -6.36 -12.91
N PHE A 205 12.42 -6.09 -12.15
CA PHE A 205 11.63 -7.11 -11.47
C PHE A 205 10.15 -7.01 -11.79
N ARG A 206 9.45 -8.16 -11.77
CA ARG A 206 8.01 -8.24 -12.07
C ARG A 206 7.14 -8.21 -10.81
N LEU A 207 5.87 -7.85 -10.97
CA LEU A 207 4.86 -8.01 -9.92
C LEU A 207 4.73 -9.49 -9.53
N GLY A 208 4.70 -9.77 -8.23
CA GLY A 208 4.61 -11.12 -7.67
C GLY A 208 5.94 -11.87 -7.62
N GLN A 209 7.04 -11.32 -8.13
CA GLN A 209 8.36 -11.94 -8.00
C GLN A 209 8.82 -11.97 -6.56
N LYS A 210 9.33 -13.13 -6.11
CA LYS A 210 10.05 -13.23 -4.84
C LYS A 210 11.46 -12.67 -5.02
N VAL A 211 11.86 -11.78 -4.13
CA VAL A 211 13.13 -11.06 -4.15
C VAL A 211 13.79 -11.11 -2.77
N ARG A 212 15.09 -10.85 -2.75
CA ARG A 212 15.88 -10.70 -1.53
C ARG A 212 16.52 -9.32 -1.48
N HIS A 213 16.49 -8.71 -0.32
CA HIS A 213 17.21 -7.46 -0.11
C HIS A 213 18.73 -7.72 -0.02
N LYS A 214 19.55 -7.03 -0.82
CA LYS A 214 21.02 -7.24 -0.89
C LYS A 214 21.74 -6.94 0.42
N VAL A 215 21.40 -5.82 1.06
CA VAL A 215 22.05 -5.38 2.31
C VAL A 215 21.44 -6.04 3.55
N HIS A 216 20.12 -5.96 3.71
CA HIS A 216 19.41 -6.47 4.88
C HIS A 216 19.09 -7.97 4.84
N GLY A 217 19.12 -8.60 3.65
CA GLY A 217 19.00 -10.04 3.50
C GLY A 217 17.59 -10.62 3.69
N TYR A 218 16.56 -9.80 3.96
CA TYR A 218 15.19 -10.30 4.13
C TYR A 218 14.58 -10.74 2.79
N ARG A 219 13.65 -11.70 2.90
CA ARG A 219 12.86 -12.20 1.76
C ARG A 219 11.60 -11.37 1.61
N ALA A 220 11.27 -11.01 0.38
CA ALA A 220 10.10 -10.21 0.09
C ALA A 220 9.44 -10.61 -1.23
N VAL A 221 8.20 -10.18 -1.44
CA VAL A 221 7.49 -10.28 -2.73
C VAL A 221 7.10 -8.90 -3.21
N ILE A 222 7.29 -8.64 -4.49
CA ILE A 222 6.92 -7.35 -5.10
C ILE A 222 5.41 -7.27 -5.27
N CYS A 223 4.79 -6.26 -4.67
CA CYS A 223 3.35 -5.98 -4.82
C CYS A 223 3.05 -4.66 -5.53
N GLY A 224 4.05 -3.80 -5.72
CA GLY A 224 3.91 -2.54 -6.43
C GLY A 224 5.24 -2.02 -6.93
N MET A 225 5.16 -1.09 -7.88
CA MET A 225 6.33 -0.50 -8.55
C MET A 225 6.04 0.94 -8.93
N ASP A 226 7.01 1.80 -8.73
CA ASP A 226 6.99 3.21 -9.11
C ASP A 226 8.25 3.51 -9.93
N PRO A 227 8.17 4.28 -11.02
CA PRO A 227 9.33 4.56 -11.87
C PRO A 227 10.35 5.50 -11.23
N VAL A 228 9.93 6.27 -10.22
CA VAL A 228 10.76 7.17 -9.42
C VAL A 228 10.24 7.14 -7.99
N CYS A 229 11.07 7.56 -7.03
CA CYS A 229 10.65 7.62 -5.63
C CYS A 229 9.41 8.53 -5.46
N CYS A 230 8.32 7.95 -4.95
CA CYS A 230 7.05 8.65 -4.69
C CYS A 230 6.88 9.06 -3.22
N GLU A 231 7.89 8.81 -2.38
CA GLU A 231 7.82 9.06 -0.94
C GLU A 231 8.16 10.51 -0.54
N SER A 232 7.83 10.84 0.71
CA SER A 232 8.13 12.15 1.29
C SER A 232 9.63 12.41 1.38
N LYS A 233 10.04 13.69 1.31
CA LYS A 233 11.45 14.09 1.48
C LYS A 233 12.02 13.63 2.83
N SER A 234 11.23 13.76 3.89
CA SER A 234 11.60 13.26 5.23
C SER A 234 11.85 11.76 5.27
N TRP A 235 11.07 10.98 4.51
CA TRP A 235 11.30 9.54 4.39
C TRP A 235 12.57 9.26 3.59
N MET A 236 12.78 9.95 2.46
CA MET A 236 13.99 9.80 1.64
C MET A 236 15.28 10.09 2.41
N GLU A 237 15.27 11.11 3.27
CA GLU A 237 16.38 11.42 4.18
C GLU A 237 16.62 10.28 5.19
N THR A 238 15.55 9.74 5.76
CA THR A 238 15.59 8.66 6.76
C THR A 238 16.06 7.34 6.15
N ALA A 239 15.63 7.02 4.94
CA ALA A 239 16.02 5.84 4.17
C ALA A 239 17.33 6.04 3.40
N ASN A 240 18.01 7.20 3.57
CA ASN A 240 19.28 7.53 2.94
C ASN A 240 19.29 7.39 1.40
N VAL A 241 18.17 7.72 0.74
CA VAL A 241 17.99 7.59 -0.71
C VAL A 241 18.99 8.43 -1.49
N GLU A 242 19.40 9.59 -0.97
CA GLU A 242 20.38 10.47 -1.62
C GLU A 242 21.79 9.87 -1.68
N ASN A 243 22.12 8.94 -0.78
CA ASN A 243 23.42 8.26 -0.74
C ASN A 243 23.48 7.04 -1.68
N LEU A 244 22.35 6.68 -2.29
CA LEU A 244 22.28 5.58 -3.23
C LEU A 244 22.98 5.92 -4.55
N SER A 245 23.53 4.91 -5.23
CA SER A 245 24.35 5.15 -6.42
C SER A 245 23.55 5.73 -7.59
N LYS A 246 22.27 5.34 -7.70
CA LYS A 246 21.34 5.85 -8.72
C LYS A 246 20.40 6.93 -8.18
N GLY A 247 20.47 7.25 -6.88
CA GLY A 247 19.65 8.27 -6.23
C GLY A 247 18.13 8.01 -6.32
N PRO A 248 17.29 9.06 -6.29
CA PRO A 248 15.82 8.94 -6.30
C PRO A 248 15.20 8.74 -7.70
N ASN A 249 16.00 8.90 -8.77
CA ASN A 249 15.55 8.84 -10.18
C ASN A 249 15.67 7.42 -10.77
N GLN A 250 15.44 6.41 -9.96
CA GLN A 250 15.41 5.00 -10.36
C GLN A 250 14.06 4.38 -9.96
N PRO A 251 13.73 3.19 -10.46
CA PRO A 251 12.54 2.48 -10.01
C PRO A 251 12.60 2.13 -8.52
N PHE A 252 11.47 2.28 -7.84
CA PHE A 252 11.26 1.85 -6.47
C PHE A 252 10.14 0.81 -6.43
N TYR A 253 10.27 -0.17 -5.54
CA TYR A 253 9.31 -1.26 -5.40
C TYR A 253 8.66 -1.22 -4.03
N GLN A 254 7.36 -1.46 -4.01
CA GLN A 254 6.61 -1.78 -2.80
C GLN A 254 6.69 -3.28 -2.62
N VAL A 255 7.29 -3.71 -1.51
CA VAL A 255 7.52 -5.13 -1.23
C VAL A 255 6.87 -5.54 0.08
N LEU A 256 6.25 -6.71 0.07
CA LEU A 256 5.77 -7.38 1.28
C LEU A 256 6.91 -8.24 1.80
N VAL A 257 7.27 -8.09 3.06
CA VAL A 257 8.36 -8.84 3.68
C VAL A 257 7.77 -10.05 4.39
N ASP A 258 8.47 -11.18 4.33
CA ASP A 258 8.03 -12.39 5.02
C ASP A 258 7.99 -12.18 6.54
N VAL A 259 6.86 -12.53 7.16
CA VAL A 259 6.62 -12.35 8.60
C VAL A 259 7.68 -13.08 9.45
N TYR A 260 8.20 -14.22 8.95
CA TYR A 260 9.25 -14.96 9.64
C TYR A 260 10.65 -14.37 9.45
N ALA A 261 10.85 -13.50 8.46
CA ALA A 261 12.13 -12.83 8.23
C ALA A 261 12.29 -11.58 9.11
N ASP A 262 11.27 -10.74 9.17
CA ASP A 262 11.20 -9.60 10.11
C ASP A 262 9.74 -9.31 10.50
N PRO A 263 9.32 -9.63 11.74
CA PRO A 263 7.93 -9.43 12.16
C PRO A 263 7.55 -7.96 12.36
N GLU A 264 8.51 -7.03 12.42
CA GLU A 264 8.25 -5.60 12.61
C GLU A 264 8.21 -4.81 11.29
N LEU A 265 8.71 -5.39 10.19
CA LEU A 265 8.72 -4.81 8.86
C LEU A 265 7.83 -5.65 7.94
N LEU A 266 6.55 -5.32 7.84
CA LEU A 266 5.61 -6.04 6.95
C LEU A 266 5.64 -5.50 5.52
N VAL A 267 5.70 -4.18 5.37
CA VAL A 267 5.75 -3.49 4.08
C VAL A 267 6.97 -2.59 4.05
N ALA A 268 7.78 -2.75 3.01
CA ALA A 268 8.96 -1.93 2.77
C ALA A 268 8.86 -1.26 1.39
N TYR A 269 9.48 -0.08 1.28
CA TYR A 269 9.63 0.64 0.03
C TYR A 269 11.12 0.74 -0.29
N VAL A 270 11.54 0.10 -1.38
CA VAL A 270 12.94 -0.25 -1.63
C VAL A 270 13.35 0.18 -3.03
N ALA A 271 14.54 0.75 -3.16
CA ALA A 271 15.13 1.06 -4.46
C ALA A 271 15.50 -0.21 -5.23
N GLU A 272 15.37 -0.19 -6.56
CA GLU A 272 15.73 -1.32 -7.43
C GLU A 272 17.16 -1.84 -7.17
N GLU A 273 18.13 -0.94 -6.99
CA GLU A 273 19.51 -1.33 -6.81
C GLU A 273 19.76 -2.17 -5.54
N ASN A 274 18.89 -2.06 -4.54
CA ASN A 274 18.97 -2.80 -3.28
C ASN A 274 18.32 -4.19 -3.35
N LEU A 275 17.62 -4.51 -4.43
CA LEU A 275 16.96 -5.80 -4.62
C LEU A 275 17.79 -6.75 -5.48
N ALA A 276 17.69 -8.03 -5.16
CA ALA A 276 18.22 -9.15 -5.93
C ALA A 276 17.13 -10.22 -6.13
N GLU A 277 17.25 -11.02 -7.18
CA GLU A 277 16.38 -12.17 -7.39
C GLU A 277 16.53 -13.17 -6.24
N ALA A 278 15.42 -13.74 -5.78
CA ALA A 278 15.47 -14.79 -4.76
C ALA A 278 16.00 -16.10 -5.36
N GLU A 279 16.89 -16.77 -4.63
CA GLU A 279 17.38 -18.09 -5.01
C GLU A 279 16.24 -19.14 -4.94
N ILE A 280 16.35 -20.24 -5.70
CA ILE A 280 15.35 -21.32 -5.69
C ILE A 280 15.09 -21.86 -4.28
N SER A 281 16.15 -21.92 -3.44
CA SER A 281 16.07 -22.32 -2.03
C SER A 281 15.24 -21.34 -1.17
N GLU A 282 15.18 -20.07 -1.56
CA GLU A 282 14.51 -19.00 -0.86
C GLU A 282 13.06 -18.81 -1.32
N LYS A 283 12.69 -19.36 -2.48
CA LYS A 283 11.31 -19.37 -3.02
C LYS A 283 10.34 -20.31 -2.31
N GLY A 284 10.73 -20.87 -1.17
CA GLY A 284 9.88 -21.73 -0.35
C GLY A 284 8.69 -20.99 0.30
N ARG A 285 8.21 -21.55 1.41
CA ARG A 285 7.04 -21.02 2.15
C ARG A 285 7.26 -19.55 2.51
N PHE A 286 6.27 -18.74 2.15
CA PHE A 286 6.22 -17.31 2.41
C PHE A 286 4.89 -16.98 3.09
N ASP A 287 4.92 -16.20 4.18
CA ASP A 287 3.73 -15.89 4.96
C ASP A 287 3.62 -14.38 5.17
N HIS A 288 2.47 -13.83 4.78
CA HIS A 288 2.19 -12.41 4.94
C HIS A 288 0.68 -12.15 4.88
N PRO A 289 0.10 -11.32 5.75
CA PRO A 289 -1.34 -11.07 5.82
C PRO A 289 -1.93 -10.52 4.53
N TYR A 290 -1.13 -9.88 3.68
CA TYR A 290 -1.59 -9.28 2.43
C TYR A 290 -1.57 -10.21 1.22
N ILE A 291 -1.03 -11.43 1.36
CA ILE A 291 -0.91 -12.35 0.23
C ILE A 291 -2.26 -12.81 -0.28
N GLU A 292 -3.15 -13.20 0.62
CA GLU A 292 -4.45 -13.80 0.28
C GLU A 292 -5.34 -12.89 -0.59
N PHE A 293 -5.15 -11.57 -0.53
CA PHE A 293 -5.95 -10.63 -1.32
C PHE A 293 -5.22 -10.03 -2.52
N LEU A 294 -3.88 -10.05 -2.57
CA LEU A 294 -3.11 -9.50 -3.68
C LEU A 294 -2.74 -10.53 -4.74
N PHE A 295 -2.72 -11.82 -4.37
CA PHE A 295 -2.27 -12.90 -5.23
C PHE A 295 -3.25 -14.07 -5.23
N PHE A 296 -3.37 -14.75 -6.38
CA PHE A 296 -4.21 -15.95 -6.51
C PHE A 296 -3.53 -17.22 -5.97
N GLY A 297 -2.20 -17.22 -5.90
CA GLY A 297 -1.38 -18.37 -5.54
C GLY A 297 0.03 -18.23 -6.09
N GLU A 298 0.77 -19.34 -6.14
CA GLU A 298 2.12 -19.43 -6.68
C GLU A 298 2.13 -20.08 -8.08
N ASP A 299 3.07 -19.64 -8.90
CA ASP A 299 3.47 -20.19 -10.21
C ASP A 299 4.31 -21.46 -10.00
N THR A 300 4.39 -22.30 -11.04
CA THR A 300 5.42 -23.35 -11.21
C THR A 300 6.85 -22.92 -10.84
N ALA A 301 7.23 -21.67 -11.12
CA ALA A 301 8.53 -21.11 -10.76
C ALA A 301 8.64 -20.64 -9.29
N GLY A 302 7.59 -20.80 -8.49
CA GLY A 302 7.53 -20.43 -7.06
C GLY A 302 7.28 -18.95 -6.78
N ASP A 303 7.02 -18.13 -7.80
CA ASP A 303 6.64 -16.71 -7.65
C ASP A 303 5.13 -16.56 -7.51
N PHE A 304 4.65 -15.44 -6.98
CA PHE A 304 3.22 -15.22 -6.80
C PHE A 304 2.55 -14.72 -8.08
N ILE A 305 1.29 -15.15 -8.30
CA ILE A 305 0.46 -14.73 -9.43
C ILE A 305 -0.42 -13.55 -8.98
N PRO A 306 -0.17 -12.31 -9.44
CA PRO A 306 -0.95 -11.14 -9.04
C PRO A 306 -2.40 -11.21 -9.51
N ILE A 307 -3.31 -10.63 -8.73
CA ILE A 307 -4.70 -10.44 -9.17
C ILE A 307 -4.78 -9.48 -10.36
N LYS A 308 -5.84 -9.61 -11.17
CA LYS A 308 -6.04 -8.79 -12.38
C LYS A 308 -6.03 -7.29 -12.07
N GLN A 309 -6.71 -6.87 -11.01
CA GLN A 309 -6.82 -5.46 -10.63
C GLN A 309 -5.46 -4.86 -10.21
N LEU A 310 -4.57 -5.68 -9.63
CA LEU A 310 -3.23 -5.23 -9.24
C LEU A 310 -2.35 -5.03 -10.49
N ARG A 311 -2.47 -5.92 -11.48
CA ARG A 311 -1.81 -5.76 -12.78
C ARG A 311 -2.29 -4.52 -13.52
N GLU A 312 -3.59 -4.29 -13.55
CA GLU A 312 -4.20 -3.10 -14.18
C GLU A 312 -3.77 -1.80 -13.48
N LYS A 313 -3.58 -1.82 -12.15
CA LYS A 313 -3.10 -0.66 -11.38
C LYS A 313 -1.71 -0.18 -11.84
N TYR A 314 -0.83 -1.10 -12.25
CA TYR A 314 0.55 -0.81 -12.66
C TYR A 314 0.81 -1.03 -14.16
N ASP A 315 -0.24 -1.22 -14.95
CA ASP A 315 -0.17 -1.49 -16.40
C ASP A 315 0.80 -2.62 -16.78
N GLN A 316 0.80 -3.70 -15.97
CA GLN A 316 1.69 -4.84 -16.18
C GLN A 316 0.95 -6.02 -16.83
N PRO A 317 1.54 -6.68 -17.84
CA PRO A 317 0.94 -7.87 -18.43
C PRO A 317 0.93 -9.04 -17.43
N ARG A 318 0.12 -10.05 -17.72
CA ARG A 318 0.22 -11.32 -17.00
C ARG A 318 1.53 -12.00 -17.42
N TYR A 319 2.35 -12.36 -16.44
CA TYR A 319 3.48 -13.24 -16.70
C TYR A 319 2.99 -14.67 -16.92
N GLU A 320 3.45 -15.27 -18.02
CA GLU A 320 3.26 -16.68 -18.33
C GLU A 320 4.62 -17.34 -18.13
N ALA A 321 4.71 -18.29 -17.20
CA ALA A 321 5.88 -19.13 -17.12
C ALA A 321 5.98 -19.90 -18.44
N SER A 322 7.15 -19.86 -19.09
CA SER A 322 7.44 -20.76 -20.19
C SER A 322 7.22 -22.17 -19.67
N GLY A 323 6.16 -22.82 -20.14
CA GLY A 323 5.97 -24.24 -19.89
C GLY A 323 7.20 -24.96 -20.44
N ASP A 324 7.67 -25.97 -19.72
CA ASP A 324 8.66 -26.90 -20.23
C ASP A 324 8.05 -27.59 -21.47
N GLU A 325 8.28 -27.03 -22.66
CA GLU A 325 8.03 -27.70 -23.95
C GLU A 325 9.16 -28.70 -24.22
N ASP A 326 9.41 -29.61 -23.27
CA ASP A 326 10.37 -30.72 -23.41
C ASP A 326 9.65 -32.08 -23.36
N ASP A 327 8.41 -32.15 -23.86
CA ASP A 327 7.68 -33.40 -24.13
C ASP A 327 7.44 -33.59 -25.64
N ASP A 328 8.49 -33.49 -26.46
CA ASP A 328 8.51 -34.11 -27.78
C ASP A 328 9.93 -34.61 -28.10
N ASP A 329 10.17 -35.90 -27.85
CA ASP A 329 11.11 -36.62 -28.69
C ASP A 329 10.52 -37.99 -29.05
N GLY A 330 10.08 -38.05 -30.31
CA GLY A 330 9.36 -39.15 -30.93
C GLY A 330 10.01 -40.52 -30.76
N SER A 331 9.29 -41.43 -30.12
CA SER A 331 9.47 -42.86 -30.31
C SER A 331 8.84 -43.28 -31.65
N THR A 332 9.56 -43.09 -32.76
CA THR A 332 9.36 -43.91 -33.96
C THR A 332 10.34 -45.07 -33.90
N ASP A 333 9.87 -46.15 -33.28
CA ASP A 333 10.60 -47.42 -33.25
C ASP A 333 10.47 -48.13 -34.61
N SER A 334 11.55 -48.82 -34.97
CA SER A 334 11.96 -49.27 -36.30
C SER A 334 11.10 -50.37 -36.96
#